data_AF-A0A1F4DCP5-F1
#
_entry.id   AF-A0A1F4DCP5-F1
#
_cell.length_a   1.000
_cell.length_b   1.000
_cell.length_c   1.000
_cell.angle_alpha   90.00
_cell.angle_beta   90.00
_cell.angle_gamma   90.00
#
_symmetry.space_group_name_H-M   'P 1'
#
loop_
_entity.id
_entity.type
_entity.pdbx_description
1 polymer ?
#
loop_
_entity_poly.entity_id
_entity_poly.type
_entity_poly.pdbx_seq_one_letter_code
_entity_poly.pdbx_strand_id
1 'polypeptide(L)'
;MPVVCLIAPQVEGAEGEVCVLSEVRKLPDDVLIFIQRRFPSFRLKYSKTVQASYYANTCPKCGVLSGDFYLHAEPGAPFFPETEEDAKRLTLEEIPMSGSVGVEASPGMGVGDLILAHATRRNAAQVTAPNHR
;
A
#
# COMPACT_ATOMS: atom_id res chain seq x y z
N MET A 1 -9.61 -9.14 5.79
CA MET A 1 -9.78 -8.47 4.47
C MET A 1 -8.41 -7.98 4.07
N PRO A 2 -7.89 -8.34 2.88
CA PRO A 2 -6.58 -7.82 2.47
C PRO A 2 -6.68 -6.30 2.27
N VAL A 3 -5.75 -5.59 2.90
CA VAL A 3 -5.50 -4.17 2.68
C VAL A 3 -4.14 -4.03 2.03
N VAL A 4 -3.95 -2.98 1.24
CA VAL A 4 -2.70 -2.69 0.54
C VAL A 4 -2.23 -1.27 0.88
N CYS A 5 -0.93 -1.09 1.02
CA CYS A 5 -0.29 0.22 0.98
C CYS A 5 0.84 0.18 -0.05
N LEU A 6 1.34 1.35 -0.40
CA LEU A 6 2.54 1.48 -1.23
C LEU A 6 3.73 1.79 -0.34
N ILE A 7 4.84 1.12 -0.61
CA ILE A 7 6.13 1.43 -0.02
C ILE A 7 7.02 2.00 -1.13
N ALA A 8 7.64 3.14 -0.85
CA ALA A 8 8.53 3.85 -1.74
C ALA A 8 9.93 3.87 -1.11
N PRO A 9 10.82 2.94 -1.51
CA PRO A 9 12.15 2.84 -0.92
C PRO A 9 13.10 3.97 -1.34
N GLN A 10 12.71 4.73 -2.38
CA GLN A 10 13.47 5.87 -2.88
C GLN A 10 12.48 6.98 -3.20
N VAL A 11 12.52 8.05 -2.41
CA VAL A 11 11.69 9.24 -2.60
C VAL A 11 12.59 10.46 -2.71
N GLU A 12 12.38 11.27 -3.74
CA GLU A 12 13.11 12.52 -3.92
C GLU A 12 12.85 13.46 -2.74
N GLY A 13 13.93 13.96 -2.13
CA GLY A 13 13.83 14.84 -0.96
C GLY A 13 13.57 14.13 0.39
N ALA A 14 13.53 12.80 0.42
CA ALA A 14 13.37 12.02 1.67
C ALA A 14 14.70 11.54 2.27
N GLU A 15 15.85 12.06 1.83
CA GLU A 15 17.19 11.76 2.40
C GLU A 15 17.55 10.26 2.49
N GLY A 16 16.95 9.42 1.63
CA GLY A 16 17.17 7.97 1.62
C GLY A 16 16.20 7.17 2.50
N GLU A 17 15.24 7.82 3.16
CA GLU A 17 14.21 7.17 3.96
C GLU A 17 13.24 6.35 3.11
N VAL A 18 12.93 5.14 3.58
CA VAL A 18 11.87 4.31 3.00
C VAL A 18 10.52 4.82 3.48
N CYS A 19 9.73 5.35 2.55
CA CYS A 19 8.44 5.94 2.86
C CYS A 19 7.30 4.94 2.68
N VAL A 20 6.38 4.86 3.65
CA VAL A 20 5.07 4.22 3.48
C VAL A 20 4.07 5.28 3.08
N LEU A 21 3.39 5.09 1.95
CA LEU A 21 2.49 6.10 1.40
C LEU A 21 1.06 5.91 1.90
N SER A 22 0.46 6.99 2.38
CA SER A 22 -0.96 7.12 2.72
C SER A 22 -1.58 8.27 1.91
N GLU A 23 -2.90 8.43 1.98
CA GLU A 23 -3.67 9.47 1.29
C GLU A 23 -3.29 9.59 -0.20
N VAL A 24 -3.14 8.46 -0.89
CA VAL A 24 -2.65 8.43 -2.27
C VAL A 24 -3.68 9.06 -3.21
N ARG A 25 -3.40 10.25 -3.75
CA ARG A 25 -4.31 11.03 -4.62
C ARG A 25 -4.08 10.76 -6.10
N LYS A 26 -2.83 10.54 -6.51
CA LYS A 26 -2.50 10.21 -7.91
C LYS A 26 -1.43 9.12 -7.99
N LEU A 27 -1.63 8.22 -8.95
CA LEU A 27 -0.70 7.17 -9.35
C LEU A 27 -0.64 7.13 -10.88
N PRO A 28 0.47 6.67 -11.46
CA PRO A 28 0.49 6.24 -12.85
C PRO A 28 -0.53 5.13 -13.11
N ASP A 29 -1.11 5.11 -14.31
CA ASP A 29 -2.16 4.16 -14.67
C ASP A 29 -1.67 2.70 -14.62
N ASP A 30 -0.45 2.42 -15.03
CA ASP A 30 0.15 1.08 -15.02
C ASP A 30 0.31 0.55 -13.58
N VAL A 31 0.77 1.40 -12.66
CA VAL A 31 0.85 1.10 -11.22
C VAL A 31 -0.54 0.84 -10.65
N LEU A 32 -1.51 1.71 -10.94
CA LEU A 32 -2.88 1.55 -10.46
C LEU A 32 -3.52 0.26 -10.98
N ILE A 33 -3.39 -0.03 -12.28
CA ILE A 33 -3.89 -1.25 -12.91
C ILE A 33 -3.23 -2.47 -12.27
N PHE A 34 -1.92 -2.44 -12.05
CA PHE A 34 -1.18 -3.53 -11.41
C PHE A 34 -1.76 -3.86 -10.02
N ILE A 35 -2.00 -2.82 -9.21
CA ILE A 35 -2.58 -2.95 -7.86
C ILE A 35 -4.01 -3.47 -7.95
N GLN A 36 -4.87 -2.84 -8.75
CA GLN A 36 -6.31 -3.16 -8.81
C GLN A 36 -6.60 -4.54 -9.40
N ARG A 37 -5.74 -5.08 -10.28
CA ARG A 37 -5.86 -6.46 -10.76
C ARG A 37 -5.70 -7.49 -9.64
N ARG A 38 -4.95 -7.16 -8.58
CA ARG A 38 -4.69 -8.02 -7.42
C ARG A 38 -5.61 -7.70 -6.25
N PHE A 39 -5.87 -6.41 -6.05
CA PHE A 39 -6.66 -5.87 -4.96
C PHE A 39 -7.75 -4.93 -5.53
N PRO A 40 -8.83 -5.48 -6.12
CA PRO A 40 -9.91 -4.68 -6.70
C PRO A 40 -10.64 -3.78 -5.70
N SER A 41 -10.39 -3.95 -4.40
CA SER A 41 -10.88 -3.11 -3.31
C SER A 41 -10.08 -1.82 -3.09
N PHE A 42 -8.93 -1.64 -3.74
CA PHE A 42 -8.18 -0.38 -3.70
C PHE A 42 -8.75 0.60 -4.73
N ARG A 43 -9.53 1.58 -4.28
CA ARG A 43 -10.36 2.42 -5.16
C ARG A 43 -10.36 3.88 -4.73
N LEU A 44 -10.51 4.78 -5.70
CA LEU A 44 -10.76 6.19 -5.42
C LEU A 44 -12.07 6.36 -4.66
N LYS A 45 -12.01 6.96 -3.47
CA LYS A 45 -13.16 7.19 -2.60
C LYS A 45 -13.04 8.53 -1.91
N TYR A 46 -14.18 9.22 -1.76
CA TYR A 46 -14.28 10.42 -0.94
C TYR A 46 -14.35 10.05 0.54
N SER A 47 -13.45 10.61 1.34
CA SER A 47 -13.49 10.54 2.80
C SER A 47 -14.18 11.76 3.37
N LYS A 48 -15.24 11.56 4.15
CA LYS A 48 -15.91 12.66 4.88
C LYS A 48 -15.05 13.22 6.01
N THR A 49 -14.12 12.43 6.56
CA THR A 49 -13.24 12.89 7.63
C THR A 49 -12.14 13.79 7.08
N VAL A 50 -11.54 13.40 5.94
CA VAL A 50 -10.45 14.14 5.30
C VAL A 50 -10.97 15.22 4.33
N GLN A 51 -12.26 15.18 3.96
CA GLN A 51 -12.90 16.06 2.98
C GLN A 51 -12.18 16.06 1.61
N ALA A 52 -11.64 14.91 1.22
CA ALA A 52 -10.92 14.73 -0.03
C ALA A 52 -11.14 13.31 -0.59
N SER A 53 -10.88 13.14 -1.89
CA SER A 53 -10.82 11.82 -2.52
C SER A 53 -9.40 11.32 -2.63
N TYR A 54 -9.18 10.06 -2.30
CA TYR A 54 -7.90 9.36 -2.47
C TYR A 54 -8.15 7.88 -2.75
N TYR A 55 -7.15 7.18 -3.27
CA TYR A 55 -7.18 5.73 -3.45
C TYR A 55 -7.09 5.06 -2.08
N ALA A 56 -8.21 4.52 -1.65
CA ALA A 56 -8.37 3.92 -0.34
C ALA A 56 -8.60 2.42 -0.43
N ASN A 57 -8.23 1.72 0.63
CA ASN A 57 -8.72 0.37 0.86
C ASN A 57 -10.22 0.41 1.15
N THR A 58 -10.99 -0.49 0.52
CA THR A 58 -12.44 -0.58 0.73
C THR A 58 -12.88 -1.99 1.08
N CYS A 59 -13.98 -2.10 1.81
CA CYS A 59 -14.61 -3.39 2.04
C CYS A 59 -15.08 -4.00 0.71
N PRO A 60 -14.63 -5.20 0.32
CA PRO A 60 -15.06 -5.82 -0.93
C PRO A 60 -16.55 -6.20 -0.94
N LYS A 61 -17.20 -6.24 0.25
CA LYS A 61 -18.62 -6.56 0.38
C LYS A 61 -19.53 -5.33 0.34
N CYS A 62 -19.21 -4.29 1.13
CA CYS A 62 -20.08 -3.11 1.26
C CYS A 62 -19.49 -1.83 0.64
N GLY A 63 -18.23 -1.84 0.21
CA GLY A 63 -17.56 -0.70 -0.43
C GLY A 63 -17.22 0.46 0.51
N VAL A 64 -17.40 0.29 1.82
CA VAL A 64 -17.00 1.27 2.83
C VAL A 64 -15.48 1.42 2.84
N LEU A 65 -15.02 2.67 2.93
CA LEU A 65 -13.62 3.04 3.01
C LEU A 65 -13.03 2.64 4.37
N SER A 66 -11.85 2.01 4.35
CA SER A 66 -10.98 1.84 5.50
C SER A 66 -10.09 3.07 5.61
N GLY A 67 -10.26 3.85 6.69
CA GLY A 67 -9.54 5.11 6.87
C GLY A 67 -8.06 4.89 7.11
N ASP A 68 -7.22 5.72 6.48
CA ASP A 68 -5.76 5.58 6.55
C ASP A 68 -5.23 5.77 7.96
N PHE A 69 -5.92 6.54 8.80
CA PHE A 69 -5.63 6.63 10.24
C PHE A 69 -5.55 5.24 10.89
N TYR A 70 -6.56 4.39 10.68
CA TYR A 70 -6.60 3.03 11.23
C TYR A 70 -5.64 2.05 10.56
N LEU A 71 -5.09 2.43 9.40
CA LEU A 71 -4.16 1.59 8.64
C LEU A 71 -2.70 1.96 8.92
N HIS A 72 -2.40 3.23 9.22
CA HIS A 72 -1.05 3.77 9.24
C HIS A 72 -0.65 4.50 10.53
N ALA A 73 -1.59 4.95 11.37
CA ALA A 73 -1.27 5.98 12.38
C ALA A 73 -1.11 5.49 13.82
N GLU A 74 -1.47 4.23 14.13
CA GLU A 74 -1.45 3.72 15.49
C GLU A 74 -0.63 2.42 15.62
N PRO A 75 0.12 2.22 16.73
CA PRO A 75 0.62 0.92 17.17
C PRO A 75 -0.36 -0.24 16.92
N GLY A 76 0.09 -1.29 16.25
CA GLY A 76 -0.73 -2.44 15.87
C GLY A 76 -1.62 -2.24 14.63
N ALA A 77 -1.62 -1.07 14.01
CA ALA A 77 -2.24 -0.88 12.70
C ALA A 77 -1.50 -1.72 11.63
N PRO A 78 -2.21 -2.18 10.57
CA PRO A 78 -1.62 -3.03 9.54
C PRO A 78 -0.31 -2.51 8.94
N PHE A 79 -0.16 -1.20 8.74
CA PHE A 79 1.01 -0.57 8.13
C PHE A 79 1.82 0.29 9.11
N PHE A 80 1.67 0.02 10.40
CA PHE A 80 2.52 0.55 11.48
C PHE A 80 3.07 -0.61 12.32
N PRO A 81 3.96 -1.47 11.73
CA PRO A 81 4.59 -2.53 12.51
C PRO A 81 5.55 -1.93 13.54
N GLU A 82 5.55 -2.48 14.75
CA GLU A 82 6.48 -2.08 15.82
C GLU A 82 7.59 -3.12 16.05
N THR A 83 7.38 -4.34 15.55
CA THR A 83 8.31 -5.47 15.69
C THR A 83 8.58 -6.15 14.35
N GLU A 84 9.67 -6.92 14.28
CA GLU A 84 9.93 -7.75 13.09
C GLU A 84 8.79 -8.76 12.85
N GLU A 85 8.21 -9.29 13.92
CA GLU A 85 7.09 -10.22 13.89
C GLU A 85 5.85 -9.58 13.28
N ASP A 86 5.63 -8.28 13.53
CA ASP A 86 4.58 -7.51 12.86
C ASP A 86 4.86 -7.38 11.36
N ALA A 87 6.09 -6.99 11.00
CA ALA A 87 6.49 -6.86 9.61
C ALA A 87 6.42 -8.20 8.85
N LYS A 88 6.79 -9.33 9.47
CA LYS A 88 6.73 -10.67 8.86
C LYS A 88 5.30 -11.10 8.48
N ARG A 89 4.26 -10.54 9.12
CA ARG A 89 2.86 -10.77 8.73
C ARG A 89 2.46 -10.06 7.44
N LEU A 90 3.24 -9.07 7.00
CA LEU A 90 3.04 -8.38 5.74
C LEU A 90 3.62 -9.19 4.58
N THR A 91 3.00 -9.02 3.42
CA THR A 91 3.51 -9.55 2.16
C THR A 91 3.94 -8.39 1.29
N LEU A 92 5.18 -8.43 0.81
CA LEU A 92 5.73 -7.43 -0.09
C LEU A 92 5.78 -7.98 -1.51
N GLU A 93 5.27 -7.22 -2.48
CA GLU A 93 5.34 -7.55 -3.90
C GLU A 93 5.88 -6.34 -4.66
N GLU A 94 6.91 -6.56 -5.48
CA GLU A 94 7.49 -5.50 -6.31
C GLU A 94 6.60 -5.20 -7.50
N ILE A 95 6.40 -3.90 -7.76
CA ILE A 95 5.66 -3.44 -8.92
C ILE A 95 6.66 -3.35 -10.08
N PRO A 96 6.45 -4.08 -11.19
CA PRO A 96 7.35 -4.06 -12.32
C PRO A 96 7.26 -2.70 -13.02
N MET A 97 8.26 -1.85 -12.80
CA MET A 97 8.39 -0.53 -13.39
C MET A 97 9.79 -0.33 -13.99
N SER A 98 9.90 0.49 -15.03
CA SER A 98 11.14 0.71 -15.78
C SER A 98 11.88 2.01 -15.42
N GLY A 99 11.41 2.74 -14.40
CA GLY A 99 11.99 4.00 -13.95
C GLY A 99 11.25 4.61 -12.76
N SER A 100 11.59 5.85 -12.42
CA SER A 100 10.88 6.62 -11.41
C SER A 100 9.48 7.00 -11.88
N VAL A 101 8.56 7.16 -10.92
CA VAL A 101 7.16 7.50 -11.17
C VAL A 101 6.72 8.68 -10.31
N GLY A 102 5.82 9.50 -10.85
CA GLY A 102 5.19 10.58 -10.10
C GLY A 102 4.01 10.06 -9.28
N VAL A 103 4.03 10.29 -7.97
CA VAL A 103 2.96 9.91 -7.05
C VAL A 103 2.58 11.13 -6.21
N GLU A 104 1.28 11.41 -6.09
CA GLU A 104 0.79 12.41 -5.12
C GLU A 104 0.21 11.64 -3.93
N ALA A 105 0.90 11.70 -2.78
CA ALA A 105 0.53 10.99 -1.55
C ALA A 105 1.15 11.68 -0.33
N SER A 106 0.73 11.29 0.86
CA SER A 106 1.38 11.65 2.12
C SER A 106 2.45 10.61 2.47
N PRO A 107 3.73 10.98 2.59
CA PRO A 107 4.79 10.06 3.01
C PRO A 107 4.81 9.89 4.54
N GLY A 108 4.81 8.65 5.01
CA GLY A 108 5.12 8.28 6.39
C GLY A 108 6.51 7.65 6.48
N MET A 109 7.31 8.10 7.44
CA MET A 109 8.70 7.63 7.67
C MET A 109 8.80 6.80 8.96
N GLY A 110 9.93 6.11 9.16
CA GLY A 110 10.27 5.41 10.40
C GLY A 110 9.86 3.94 10.48
N VAL A 111 8.84 3.49 9.73
CA VAL A 111 8.42 2.07 9.69
C VAL A 111 8.77 1.38 8.37
N GLY A 112 9.15 2.14 7.35
CA GLY A 112 9.42 1.63 6.00
C GLY A 112 10.56 0.62 5.97
N ASP A 113 11.67 0.90 6.65
CA ASP A 113 12.81 -0.02 6.70
C ASP A 113 12.47 -1.35 7.35
N LEU A 114 11.69 -1.31 8.44
CA LEU A 114 11.24 -2.52 9.14
C LEU A 114 10.39 -3.42 8.22
N ILE A 115 9.48 -2.81 7.45
CA ILE A 115 8.69 -3.53 6.44
C ILE A 115 9.60 -4.09 5.35
N LEU A 116 10.49 -3.27 4.79
CA LEU A 116 11.33 -3.64 3.66
C LEU A 116 12.31 -4.79 4.00
N ALA A 117 12.79 -4.81 5.25
CA ALA A 117 13.73 -5.80 5.75
C ALA A 117 13.05 -7.14 6.14
N HIS A 118 11.85 -7.11 6.73
CA HIS A 118 11.28 -8.30 7.37
C HIS A 118 9.97 -8.82 6.76
N ALA A 119 9.29 -8.05 5.88
CA ALA A 119 8.08 -8.54 5.21
C ALA A 119 8.36 -9.74 4.31
N THR A 120 7.38 -10.64 4.21
CA THR A 120 7.48 -11.84 3.37
C THR A 120 7.40 -11.43 1.89
N ARG A 121 8.50 -11.59 1.13
CA ARG A 121 8.52 -11.26 -0.30
C ARG A 121 7.75 -12.30 -1.12
N ARG A 122 6.81 -11.85 -1.94
CA ARG A 122 6.22 -12.67 -3.01
C ARG A 122 7.09 -12.57 -4.26
N ASN A 123 7.66 -13.69 -4.65
CA ASN A 123 8.26 -13.82 -5.97
C ASN A 123 7.16 -13.83 -7.04
N ALA A 124 7.34 -13.04 -8.10
CA ALA A 124 6.38 -12.90 -9.21
C ALA A 124 6.05 -14.21 -9.96
N ALA A 125 6.73 -15.33 -9.66
CA ALA A 125 6.57 -16.63 -10.32
C ALA A 125 5.35 -17.46 -9.87
N GLN A 126 4.53 -17.01 -8.90
CA GLN A 126 3.43 -17.81 -8.35
C GLN A 126 2.04 -17.17 -8.46
N VAL A 127 1.77 -16.37 -9.50
CA VAL A 127 0.37 -16.05 -9.85
C VAL A 127 -0.20 -17.22 -10.64
N THR A 128 -0.62 -18.28 -9.93
CA THR A 128 -1.48 -19.30 -10.53
C THR A 128 -2.82 -18.65 -10.86
N ALA A 129 -3.22 -18.75 -12.12
CA ALA A 129 -4.50 -18.28 -12.63
C ALA A 129 -5.66 -18.85 -11.79
N PRO A 130 -6.78 -18.12 -11.63
CA PRO A 130 -7.94 -18.65 -10.93
C PRO A 130 -8.44 -19.90 -11.66
N ASN A 131 -8.45 -21.03 -10.96
CA ASN A 131 -9.14 -22.23 -11.41
C ASN A 131 -10.63 -21.91 -11.50
N HIS A 132 -11.13 -21.74 -12.71
CA HIS A 132 -12.55 -21.81 -12.99
C HIS A 132 -12.99 -23.27 -12.87
N ARG A 133 -13.80 -23.57 -11.86
CA ARG A 133 -14.71 -24.71 -11.84
C ARG A 133 -16.13 -24.19 -11.70
#